data_AF-A0A2D8VF82-F1
#
_entry.id   AF-A0A2D8VF82-F1
#
_cell.length_a   1.000
_cell.length_b   1.000
_cell.length_c   1.000
_cell.angle_alpha   90.00
_cell.angle_beta   90.00
_cell.angle_gamma   90.00
#
_symmetry.space_group_name_H-M   'P 1'
#
loop_
_entity.id
_entity.type
_entity.pdbx_description
1 polymer ?
#
loop_
_entity_poly.entity_id
_entity_poly.type
_entity_poly.pdbx_seq_one_letter_code
_entity_poly.pdbx_strand_id
1 'polypeptide(L)'
;MLEDGAILNELFLERLNYLIYVVLLMIGLHAMIAKNNLIKKLIGMSIFQTAIILFYVSIGVKADATIPIYLPEHDPHGESAYAAGGPEALSAEQVAGYANPLPHVLMLTAIVVGVATLGLALALTQRIYQGYGTIEEDELLLKIEREESRARAPLPAAKASPAKRKAKPRKGSK
;
A
#
# COMPACT_ATOMS: atom_id res chain seq x y z
N MET A 1 28.70 39.02 1.02
CA MET A 1 27.70 38.77 2.08
C MET A 1 26.26 38.65 1.53
N LEU A 2 26.06 38.48 0.22
CA LEU A 2 24.76 38.17 -0.41
C LEU A 2 24.79 36.85 -1.23
N GLU A 3 25.90 36.10 -1.17
CA GLU A 3 26.06 34.84 -1.91
C GLU A 3 25.51 33.64 -1.12
N ASP A 4 25.53 33.70 0.22
CA ASP A 4 25.05 32.59 1.06
C ASP A 4 23.55 32.32 0.89
N GLY A 5 22.74 33.37 0.63
CA GLY A 5 21.30 33.25 0.40
C GLY A 5 20.93 32.70 -0.99
N ALA A 6 21.75 32.96 -2.01
CA ALA A 6 21.55 32.43 -3.36
C ALA A 6 21.93 30.95 -3.41
N ILE A 7 23.04 30.57 -2.79
CA ILE A 7 23.46 29.16 -2.68
C ILE A 7 22.46 28.39 -1.81
N LEU A 8 21.97 28.95 -0.70
CA LEU A 8 20.91 28.31 0.07
C LEU A 8 19.66 28.11 -0.77
N ASN A 9 19.22 29.10 -1.55
CA ASN A 9 18.02 29.00 -2.38
C ASN A 9 18.19 28.03 -3.57
N GLU A 10 19.37 27.98 -4.22
CA GLU A 10 19.68 27.00 -5.27
C GLU A 10 19.77 25.58 -4.70
N LEU A 11 20.45 25.40 -3.56
CA LEU A 11 20.50 24.12 -2.84
C LEU A 11 19.11 23.71 -2.33
N PHE A 12 18.28 24.68 -1.91
CA PHE A 12 16.90 24.44 -1.50
C PHE A 12 16.02 24.07 -2.69
N LEU A 13 16.20 24.69 -3.87
CA LEU A 13 15.45 24.40 -5.08
C LEU A 13 15.80 23.01 -5.66
N GLU A 14 17.09 22.65 -5.70
CA GLU A 14 17.53 21.30 -6.09
C GLU A 14 17.07 20.23 -5.08
N ARG A 15 17.12 20.51 -3.77
CA ARG A 15 16.61 19.59 -2.74
C ARG A 15 15.10 19.68 -2.49
N LEU A 16 14.41 20.68 -3.04
CA LEU A 16 12.99 20.92 -2.79
C LEU A 16 12.17 19.73 -3.26
N ASN A 17 12.52 19.19 -4.41
CA ASN A 17 11.84 18.03 -5.00
C ASN A 17 11.85 16.86 -4.01
N TYR A 18 13.00 16.55 -3.40
CA TYR A 18 13.11 15.53 -2.37
C TYR A 18 12.31 15.86 -1.11
N LEU A 19 12.35 17.12 -0.66
CA LEU A 19 11.62 17.55 0.53
C LEU A 19 10.10 17.42 0.34
N ILE A 20 9.59 17.75 -0.85
CA ILE A 20 8.17 17.60 -1.20
C ILE A 20 7.75 16.12 -1.08
N TYR A 21 8.57 15.18 -1.58
CA TYR A 21 8.26 13.75 -1.46
C TYR A 21 8.29 13.26 -0.02
N VAL A 22 9.23 13.74 0.80
CA VAL A 22 9.28 13.40 2.24
C VAL A 22 8.04 13.93 2.97
N VAL A 23 7.61 15.17 2.70
CA VAL A 23 6.38 15.73 3.27
C VAL A 23 5.16 14.92 2.82
N LEU A 24 5.09 14.54 1.53
CA LEU A 24 4.01 13.72 1.00
C LEU A 24 3.95 12.34 1.69
N LEU A 25 5.11 11.75 1.98
CA LEU A 25 5.25 10.50 2.72
C LEU A 25 4.73 10.65 4.16
N MET A 26 5.08 11.75 4.83
CA MET A 26 4.56 12.06 6.18
C MET A 26 3.05 12.27 6.19
N ILE A 27 2.49 12.93 5.16
CA ILE A 27 1.03 13.11 5.01
C ILE A 27 0.34 11.76 4.80
N GLY A 28 0.86 10.90 3.93
CA GLY A 28 0.32 9.56 3.68
C GLY A 28 0.33 8.69 4.95
N LEU A 29 1.45 8.68 5.67
CA LEU A 29 1.60 7.96 6.93
C LEU A 29 0.65 8.50 8.01
N HIS A 30 0.54 9.82 8.13
CA HIS A 30 -0.38 10.46 9.07
C HIS A 30 -1.84 10.09 8.77
N ALA A 31 -2.26 10.13 7.49
CA ALA A 31 -3.61 9.77 7.09
C ALA A 31 -3.93 8.29 7.38
N MET A 32 -2.95 7.39 7.23
CA MET A 32 -3.11 5.97 7.55
C MET A 32 -3.29 5.70 9.05
N ILE A 33 -2.60 6.45 9.92
CA ILE A 33 -2.65 6.24 11.38
C ILE A 33 -3.83 7.00 12.02
N ALA A 34 -4.08 8.25 11.63
CA ALA A 34 -4.95 9.16 12.37
C ALA A 34 -6.44 9.09 11.99
N LYS A 35 -6.82 8.38 10.92
CA LYS A 35 -8.20 8.32 10.45
C LYS A 35 -8.90 7.04 10.92
N ASN A 36 -10.05 7.17 11.57
CA ASN A 36 -10.81 6.00 12.06
C ASN A 36 -11.60 5.27 10.95
N ASN A 37 -11.82 5.94 9.81
CA ASN A 37 -12.52 5.34 8.68
C ASN A 37 -11.57 4.51 7.81
N LEU A 38 -11.91 3.24 7.57
CA LEU A 38 -11.08 2.31 6.81
C LEU A 38 -10.76 2.80 5.38
N ILE A 39 -11.72 3.42 4.69
CA ILE A 39 -11.52 3.96 3.33
C ILE A 39 -10.52 5.14 3.35
N LYS A 40 -10.57 5.98 4.38
CA LYS A 40 -9.59 7.08 4.52
C LYS A 40 -8.19 6.55 4.80
N LYS A 41 -8.06 5.45 5.56
CA LYS A 41 -6.77 4.76 5.76
C LYS A 41 -6.23 4.19 4.45
N LEU A 42 -7.09 3.56 3.63
CA LEU A 42 -6.75 3.05 2.30
C LEU A 42 -6.23 4.15 1.35
N ILE A 43 -6.88 5.33 1.36
CA ILE A 43 -6.42 6.49 0.60
C ILE A 43 -5.05 6.96 1.10
N GLY A 44 -4.86 7.04 2.43
CA GLY A 44 -3.57 7.36 3.05
C GLY A 44 -2.45 6.39 2.64
N MET A 45 -2.75 5.09 2.62
CA MET A 45 -1.84 4.04 2.15
C MET A 45 -1.45 4.23 0.68
N SER A 46 -2.40 4.55 -0.20
CA SER A 46 -2.13 4.81 -1.63
C SER A 46 -1.21 6.02 -1.81
N ILE A 47 -1.49 7.12 -1.11
CA ILE A 47 -0.64 8.33 -1.13
C ILE A 47 0.78 8.02 -0.64
N PHE A 48 0.90 7.24 0.43
CA PHE A 48 2.19 6.81 0.97
C PHE A 48 2.98 5.96 -0.05
N GLN A 49 2.34 4.99 -0.70
CA GLN A 49 2.96 4.18 -1.76
C GLN A 49 3.44 5.06 -2.94
N THR A 50 2.60 5.98 -3.41
CA THR A 50 2.97 6.93 -4.49
C THR A 50 4.13 7.83 -4.08
N ALA A 51 4.16 8.32 -2.83
CA ALA A 51 5.25 9.15 -2.34
C ALA A 51 6.61 8.42 -2.34
N ILE A 52 6.63 7.14 -1.95
CA ILE A 52 7.84 6.30 -2.03
C ILE A 52 8.30 6.14 -3.47
N ILE A 53 7.37 5.90 -4.39
CA ILE A 53 7.69 5.74 -5.82
C ILE A 53 8.34 7.01 -6.37
N LEU A 54 7.72 8.16 -6.13
CA LEU A 54 8.25 9.45 -6.59
C LEU A 54 9.61 9.77 -5.98
N PHE A 55 9.80 9.48 -4.68
CA PHE A 55 11.09 9.64 -4.01
C PHE A 55 12.18 8.78 -4.66
N TYR A 56 11.89 7.51 -4.95
CA TYR A 56 12.87 6.60 -5.54
C TYR A 56 13.20 6.94 -6.99
N VAL A 57 12.19 7.35 -7.79
CA VAL A 57 12.42 7.86 -9.15
C VAL A 57 13.32 9.08 -9.10
N SER A 58 13.04 10.04 -8.22
CA SER A 58 13.82 11.28 -8.13
C SER A 58 15.31 11.04 -7.85
N ILE A 59 15.67 10.04 -7.05
CA ILE A 59 17.08 9.69 -6.77
C ILE A 59 17.74 9.04 -8.00
N GLY A 60 16.95 8.38 -8.86
CA GLY A 60 17.42 7.62 -10.00
C GLY A 60 17.53 8.39 -11.33
N VAL A 61 16.99 9.60 -11.40
CA VAL A 61 17.02 10.44 -12.62
C VAL A 61 18.40 11.05 -12.79
N LYS A 62 18.93 10.97 -14.02
CA LYS A 62 20.13 11.67 -14.47
C LYS A 62 19.71 12.81 -15.41
N ALA A 63 20.42 13.93 -15.36
CA ALA A 63 20.24 15.02 -16.31
C ALA A 63 20.63 14.57 -17.73
N ASP A 64 19.84 14.98 -18.74
CA ASP A 64 20.04 14.69 -20.17
C ASP A 64 20.14 13.20 -20.55
N ALA A 65 19.64 12.32 -19.69
CA ALA A 65 19.67 10.89 -19.95
C ALA A 65 18.54 10.45 -20.90
N THR A 66 18.89 9.63 -21.88
CA THR A 66 17.94 9.03 -22.82
C THR A 66 17.25 7.81 -22.19
N ILE A 67 16.04 7.49 -22.64
CA ILE A 67 15.29 6.29 -22.22
C ILE A 67 16.16 5.02 -22.33
N PRO A 68 16.01 4.03 -21.43
CA PRO A 68 16.86 2.84 -21.35
C PRO A 68 16.51 1.82 -22.45
N ILE A 69 16.64 2.22 -23.71
CA ILE A 69 16.39 1.43 -24.92
C ILE A 69 17.49 1.81 -25.92
N TYR A 70 18.14 0.83 -26.54
CA TYR A 70 19.18 1.08 -27.55
C TYR A 70 18.63 1.95 -28.68
N LEU A 71 19.38 3.01 -29.03
CA LEU A 71 19.11 3.75 -30.26
C LEU A 71 19.59 2.93 -31.46
N PRO A 72 19.06 3.15 -32.67
CA PRO A 72 19.49 2.44 -33.87
C PRO A 72 21.01 2.51 -34.14
N GLU A 73 21.67 3.60 -33.75
CA GLU A 73 23.12 3.80 -33.86
C GLU A 73 23.92 3.00 -32.81
N HIS A 74 23.27 2.65 -31.70
CA HIS A 74 23.83 1.98 -30.53
C HIS A 74 23.34 0.53 -30.39
N ASP A 75 22.61 0.02 -31.40
CA ASP A 75 22.06 -1.33 -31.40
C ASP A 75 23.16 -2.34 -31.80
N PRO A 76 23.61 -3.23 -30.88
CA PRO A 76 24.60 -4.25 -31.21
C PRO A 76 24.10 -5.27 -32.24
N HIS A 77 22.79 -5.31 -32.54
CA HIS A 77 22.19 -6.17 -33.56
C HIS A 77 21.60 -5.39 -34.75
N GLY A 78 21.89 -4.09 -34.85
CA GLY A 78 21.41 -3.23 -35.93
C GLY A 78 22.24 -3.33 -37.22
N GLU A 79 21.70 -2.77 -38.30
CA GLU A 79 22.36 -2.72 -39.63
C GLU A 79 23.74 -2.02 -39.56
N SER A 80 23.87 -1.04 -38.68
CA SER A 80 25.11 -0.33 -38.32
C SER A 80 26.18 -1.22 -37.69
N ALA A 81 25.80 -2.18 -36.83
CA ALA A 81 26.73 -3.11 -36.16
C ALA A 81 27.25 -4.19 -37.12
N TYR A 82 26.43 -4.66 -38.07
CA TYR A 82 26.88 -5.60 -39.10
C TYR A 82 27.86 -4.96 -40.09
N ALA A 83 27.73 -3.66 -40.37
CA ALA A 83 28.69 -2.92 -41.19
C ALA A 83 30.04 -2.68 -40.47
N ALA A 84 30.05 -2.64 -39.13
CA ALA A 84 31.22 -2.37 -38.30
C ALA A 84 32.00 -3.63 -37.83
N GLY A 85 31.52 -4.85 -38.13
CA GLY A 85 32.24 -6.10 -37.84
C GLY A 85 31.66 -6.95 -36.70
N GLY A 86 30.45 -6.66 -36.22
CA GLY A 86 29.71 -7.51 -35.27
C GLY A 86 29.12 -6.75 -34.08
N PRO A 87 28.49 -7.45 -33.13
CA PRO A 87 27.92 -6.84 -31.93
C PRO A 87 29.04 -6.35 -31.00
N GLU A 88 29.23 -5.04 -30.95
CA GLU A 88 30.15 -4.38 -30.02
C GLU A 88 29.37 -3.81 -28.82
N ALA A 89 29.92 -3.95 -27.62
CA ALA A 89 29.33 -3.37 -26.43
C ALA A 89 29.53 -1.84 -26.44
N LEU A 90 28.53 -1.09 -25.95
CA LEU A 90 28.63 0.36 -25.83
C LEU A 90 29.84 0.78 -24.98
N SER A 91 30.47 1.90 -25.37
CA SER A 91 31.50 2.53 -24.55
C SER A 91 30.93 3.04 -23.23
N ALA A 92 31.80 3.23 -22.23
CA ALA A 92 31.37 3.75 -20.93
C ALA A 92 30.71 5.14 -21.02
N GLU A 93 31.14 5.99 -21.97
CA GLU A 93 30.53 7.30 -22.22
C GLU A 93 29.12 7.17 -22.81
N GLN A 94 28.93 6.24 -23.75
CA GLN A 94 27.61 5.99 -24.36
C GLN A 94 26.62 5.44 -23.33
N VAL A 95 27.06 4.53 -22.45
CA VAL A 95 26.25 4.00 -21.34
C VAL A 95 25.87 5.10 -20.35
N ALA A 96 26.74 6.08 -20.12
CA ALA A 96 26.46 7.19 -19.21
C ALA A 96 25.28 8.05 -19.68
N GLY A 97 25.07 8.16 -20.99
CA GLY A 97 23.97 8.88 -21.62
C GLY A 97 22.59 8.22 -21.49
N TYR A 98 22.52 6.99 -20.97
CA TYR A 98 21.26 6.30 -20.72
C TYR A 98 20.76 6.47 -19.27
N ALA A 99 19.44 6.56 -19.13
CA ALA A 99 18.75 6.56 -17.85
C ALA A 99 18.95 5.21 -17.15
N ASN A 100 18.96 5.22 -15.83
CA ASN A 100 19.16 4.00 -15.06
C ASN A 100 17.94 3.07 -15.20
N PRO A 101 18.08 1.84 -15.74
CA PRO A 101 16.97 0.92 -15.89
C PRO A 101 16.50 0.33 -14.55
N LEU A 102 17.36 0.33 -13.51
CA LEU A 102 17.05 -0.30 -12.22
C LEU A 102 15.88 0.40 -11.50
N PRO A 103 15.87 1.73 -11.31
CA PRO A 103 14.70 2.43 -10.76
C PRO A 103 13.42 2.18 -11.57
N HIS A 104 13.49 2.17 -12.91
CA HIS A 104 12.30 2.02 -13.74
C HIS A 104 11.61 0.67 -13.51
N VAL A 105 12.38 -0.43 -13.49
CA VAL A 105 11.83 -1.77 -13.26
C VAL A 105 11.32 -1.91 -11.83
N LEU A 106 12.07 -1.43 -10.83
CA LEU A 106 11.64 -1.49 -9.43
C LEU A 106 10.34 -0.73 -9.20
N MET A 107 10.15 0.42 -9.85
CA MET A 107 8.91 1.20 -9.72
C MET A 107 7.74 0.56 -10.45
N LEU A 108 7.94 -0.03 -11.63
CA LEU A 108 6.88 -0.77 -12.32
C LEU A 108 6.34 -1.90 -11.43
N THR A 109 7.24 -2.65 -10.77
CA THR A 109 6.83 -3.70 -9.84
C THR A 109 6.10 -3.15 -8.61
N ALA A 110 6.60 -2.05 -8.03
CA ALA A 110 5.97 -1.40 -6.88
C ALA A 110 4.55 -0.90 -7.20
N ILE A 111 4.32 -0.35 -8.40
CA ILE A 111 3.01 0.12 -8.84
C ILE A 111 2.02 -1.05 -8.95
N VAL A 112 2.43 -2.15 -9.59
CA VAL A 112 1.55 -3.33 -9.76
C VAL A 112 1.18 -3.93 -8.40
N VAL A 113 2.15 -4.06 -7.49
CA VAL A 113 1.89 -4.53 -6.11
C VAL A 113 1.00 -3.54 -5.35
N GLY A 114 1.19 -2.24 -5.52
CA GLY A 114 0.33 -1.20 -4.93
C GLY A 114 -1.13 -1.32 -5.37
N VAL A 115 -1.37 -1.44 -6.68
CA VAL A 115 -2.74 -1.62 -7.22
C VAL A 115 -3.36 -2.93 -6.75
N ALA A 116 -2.60 -4.03 -6.72
CA ALA A 116 -3.09 -5.32 -6.25
C ALA A 116 -3.48 -5.30 -4.75
N THR A 117 -2.62 -4.72 -3.91
CA THR A 117 -2.88 -4.59 -2.47
C THR A 117 -4.05 -3.65 -2.18
N LEU A 118 -4.18 -2.54 -2.90
CA LEU A 118 -5.32 -1.64 -2.80
C LEU A 118 -6.63 -2.34 -3.19
N GLY A 119 -6.63 -3.10 -4.30
CA GLY A 119 -7.80 -3.87 -4.73
C GLY A 119 -8.22 -4.92 -3.71
N LEU A 120 -7.27 -5.68 -3.15
CA LEU A 120 -7.53 -6.64 -2.08
C LEU A 120 -8.08 -5.96 -0.82
N ALA A 121 -7.46 -4.85 -0.40
CA ALA A 121 -7.85 -4.16 0.81
C ALA A 121 -9.24 -3.49 0.68
N LEU A 122 -9.61 -3.02 -0.52
CA LEU A 122 -10.97 -2.56 -0.82
C LEU A 122 -11.97 -3.71 -0.78
N ALA A 123 -11.64 -4.87 -1.37
CA ALA A 123 -12.50 -6.06 -1.31
C ALA A 123 -12.72 -6.54 0.13
N LEU A 124 -11.67 -6.51 0.96
CA LEU A 124 -11.77 -6.81 2.39
C LEU A 124 -12.65 -5.78 3.11
N THR A 125 -12.47 -4.49 2.82
CA THR A 125 -13.29 -3.43 3.43
C THR A 125 -14.76 -3.56 3.05
N GLN A 126 -15.06 -3.90 1.78
CA GLN A 126 -16.41 -4.19 1.34
C GLN A 126 -17.01 -5.39 2.08
N ARG A 127 -16.22 -6.46 2.29
CA ARG A 127 -16.67 -7.65 3.01
C ARG A 127 -16.89 -7.38 4.49
N ILE A 128 -16.05 -6.56 5.12
CA ILE A 128 -16.23 -6.07 6.50
C ILE A 128 -17.53 -5.27 6.60
N TYR A 129 -17.77 -4.36 5.66
CA TYR A 129 -19.01 -3.58 5.62
C TYR A 129 -20.26 -4.47 5.47
N GLN A 130 -20.21 -5.51 4.62
CA GLN A 130 -21.31 -6.47 4.48
C GLN A 130 -21.55 -7.30 5.75
N GLY A 131 -20.50 -7.62 6.50
CA GLY A 131 -20.61 -8.41 7.74
C GLY A 131 -21.05 -7.60 8.96
N TYR A 132 -20.47 -6.41 9.15
CA TYR A 132 -20.66 -5.60 10.36
C TYR A 132 -21.53 -4.36 10.14
N GLY A 133 -21.79 -3.95 8.90
CA GLY A 133 -22.57 -2.77 8.55
C GLY A 133 -21.88 -1.43 8.87
N THR A 134 -20.58 -1.43 9.15
CA THR A 134 -19.80 -0.22 9.44
C THR A 134 -18.41 -0.31 8.83
N ILE A 135 -17.85 0.87 8.50
CA ILE A 135 -16.47 1.05 8.02
C ILE A 135 -15.64 1.91 8.99
N GLU A 136 -16.23 2.31 10.13
CA GLU A 136 -15.54 3.01 11.20
C GLU A 136 -14.92 1.98 12.14
N GLU A 137 -13.63 2.13 12.39
CA GLU A 137 -12.83 1.19 13.17
C GLU A 137 -13.28 1.09 14.62
N ASP A 138 -13.62 2.22 15.25
CA ASP A 138 -14.07 2.24 16.65
C ASP A 138 -15.34 1.40 16.84
N GLU A 139 -16.30 1.52 15.92
CA GLU A 139 -17.53 0.74 15.95
C GLU A 139 -17.29 -0.74 15.63
N LEU A 140 -16.35 -1.01 14.72
CA LEU A 140 -15.98 -2.36 14.33
C LEU A 140 -15.37 -3.12 15.52
N LEU A 141 -14.44 -2.49 16.24
CA LEU A 141 -13.79 -3.06 17.44
C LEU A 141 -14.83 -3.40 18.52
N LEU A 142 -15.75 -2.48 18.80
CA LEU A 142 -16.83 -2.70 19.78
C LEU A 142 -17.74 -3.88 19.42
N LYS A 143 -18.02 -4.09 18.12
CA LYS A 143 -18.83 -5.22 17.65
C LYS A 143 -18.08 -6.55 17.80
N ILE A 144 -16.80 -6.57 17.45
CA ILE A 144 -15.93 -7.76 17.59
C ILE A 144 -15.82 -8.17 19.06
N GLU A 145 -15.53 -7.23 19.96
CA GLU A 145 -15.43 -7.49 21.41
C GLU A 145 -16.74 -8.07 21.99
N ARG A 146 -17.89 -7.57 21.52
CA ARG A 146 -19.21 -8.06 21.93
C ARG A 146 -19.47 -9.49 21.45
N GLU A 147 -19.08 -9.83 20.23
CA GLU A 147 -19.19 -11.18 19.68
C GLU A 147 -18.28 -12.16 20.42
N GLU A 148 -17.02 -11.79 20.67
CA GLU A 148 -16.08 -12.60 21.44
C GLU A 148 -16.56 -12.86 22.87
N SER A 149 -17.06 -11.82 23.54
CA SER A 149 -17.62 -11.93 24.89
C SER A 149 -18.81 -12.90 24.94
N ARG A 150 -19.65 -12.91 23.90
CA ARG A 150 -20.78 -13.83 23.78
C ARG A 150 -20.34 -15.27 23.51
N ALA A 151 -19.29 -15.45 22.70
CA ALA A 151 -18.70 -16.76 22.43
C ALA A 151 -18.02 -17.37 23.65
N ARG A 152 -17.49 -16.52 24.55
CA ARG A 152 -16.79 -16.94 25.77
C ARG A 152 -17.70 -17.13 27.00
N ALA A 153 -18.96 -16.70 26.92
CA ALA A 153 -19.93 -16.88 27.99
C ALA A 153 -20.30 -18.37 28.15
N PRO A 154 -20.32 -18.93 29.38
CA PRO A 154 -20.78 -20.30 29.61
C PRO A 154 -22.22 -20.45 29.13
N LEU A 155 -22.52 -21.56 28.41
CA LEU A 155 -23.90 -21.90 28.02
C LEU A 155 -24.83 -21.75 29.24
N PRO A 156 -25.95 -21.02 29.13
CA PRO A 156 -26.87 -20.89 30.26
C PRO A 156 -27.33 -22.29 30.66
N ALA A 157 -27.08 -22.67 31.91
CA ALA A 157 -27.56 -23.92 32.47
C ALA A 157 -29.05 -24.04 32.18
N ALA A 158 -29.44 -25.11 31.48
CA ALA A 158 -30.82 -25.38 31.11
C ALA A 158 -31.69 -25.26 32.37
N LYS A 159 -32.58 -24.26 32.40
CA LYS A 159 -33.45 -24.02 33.55
C LYS A 159 -34.28 -25.29 33.77
N ALA A 160 -33.99 -26.01 34.85
CA ALA A 160 -34.75 -27.18 35.26
C ALA A 160 -36.22 -26.76 35.47
N SER A 161 -37.10 -27.31 34.65
CA SER A 161 -38.54 -27.13 34.79
C SER A 161 -38.99 -27.74 36.13
N PRO A 162 -39.73 -27.02 36.99
CA PRO A 162 -40.13 -27.56 38.29
C PRO A 162 -41.23 -28.61 38.09
N ALA A 163 -40.84 -29.88 38.14
CA ALA A 163 -41.76 -31.01 38.22
C ALA A 163 -42.62 -30.89 39.49
N LYS A 164 -43.85 -30.41 39.34
CA LYS A 164 -44.87 -30.44 40.41
C LYS A 164 -45.32 -31.89 40.64
N ARG A 165 -44.63 -32.51 41.59
CA ARG A 165 -45.03 -33.67 42.39
C ARG A 165 -46.38 -33.37 43.07
N LYS A 166 -47.45 -34.15 42.81
CA LYS A 166 -48.40 -34.63 43.84
C LYS A 166 -49.12 -35.89 43.36
N ALA A 167 -48.75 -37.00 43.98
CA ALA A 167 -49.49 -38.26 43.94
C ALA A 167 -50.74 -38.18 44.83
N LYS A 168 -51.83 -38.87 44.45
CA LYS A 168 -52.87 -39.33 45.38
C LYS A 168 -53.37 -40.71 44.93
N PRO A 169 -53.64 -41.67 45.84
CA PRO A 169 -53.70 -43.09 45.50
C PRO A 169 -55.09 -43.57 45.07
N ARG A 170 -55.08 -44.68 44.31
CA ARG A 170 -56.24 -45.47 43.87
C ARG A 170 -57.10 -45.99 45.03
N LYS A 171 -58.42 -45.85 44.90
CA LYS A 171 -59.49 -46.77 45.33
C LYS A 171 -60.59 -46.61 44.26
N GLY A 172 -61.21 -47.60 43.64
CA GLY A 172 -61.39 -49.00 43.97
C GLY A 172 -62.89 -49.31 44.05
N SER A 173 -63.45 -49.85 42.97
CA SER A 173 -64.64 -50.73 42.88
C SER A 173 -66.07 -50.15 42.85
N LYS A 174 -66.80 -50.73 41.88
CA LYS A 174 -68.24 -50.77 41.54
C LYS A 174 -68.88 -49.54 40.88
#